data_AF-A0A014KV43-F1
#
_entry.id   AF-A0A014KV43-F1
#
_cell.length_a   1.000
_cell.length_b   1.000
_cell.length_c   1.000
_cell.angle_alpha   90.00
_cell.angle_beta   90.00
_cell.angle_gamma   90.00
#
_symmetry.space_group_name_H-M   'P 1'
#
loop_
_entity.id
_entity.type
_entity.pdbx_description
1 polymer ?
#
loop_
_entity_poly.entity_id
_entity_poly.type
_entity_poly.pdbx_seq_one_letter_code
_entity_poly.pdbx_strand_id
1 'polypeptide(L)'
;MILLISLTILGLAVISLIVFGGGQVFMPVFNWFWLQLGELGLEIDQEQINQIFTVANSTPGVFSIKLAAVTGFLIADFGVLGWFLSFIFLMAFILPAIFLVVIWLKALNRVSQKNGSNFIKKAQIFRPAIIGIILALAFQLFINLVLVNYAFNSNNGYFVTKEVSDFISGWRLWVFILFAIFWSITVFILYLRKVNVFLIIIIGISLALISLQPWL
;
A
#
# COMPACT_ATOMS: atom_id res chain seq x y z
N MET A 1 24.36 5.71 -9.92
CA MET A 1 23.97 6.62 -8.82
C MET A 1 23.10 7.80 -9.27
N ILE A 2 23.57 8.72 -10.13
CA ILE A 2 22.75 9.88 -10.57
C ILE A 2 21.45 9.45 -11.24
N LEU A 3 21.52 8.51 -12.19
CA LEU A 3 20.33 7.95 -12.86
C LEU A 3 19.32 7.36 -11.87
N LEU A 4 19.82 6.59 -10.88
CA LEU A 4 19.01 5.98 -9.82
C LEU A 4 18.28 7.05 -8.99
N ILE A 5 18.99 8.10 -8.58
CA ILE A 5 18.42 9.23 -7.83
C ILE A 5 17.35 9.95 -8.65
N SER A 6 17.62 10.25 -9.93
CA SER A 6 16.66 10.94 -10.81
C SER A 6 15.39 10.12 -11.04
N LEU A 7 15.52 8.82 -11.31
CA LEU A 7 14.39 7.92 -11.47
C LEU A 7 13.62 7.75 -10.16
N THR A 8 14.31 7.77 -9.02
CA THR A 8 13.67 7.72 -7.72
C THR A 8 12.81 8.95 -7.45
N ILE A 9 13.33 10.15 -7.75
CA ILE A 9 12.58 11.40 -7.62
C ILE A 9 11.31 11.35 -8.46
N LEU A 10 11.44 10.94 -9.72
CA LEU A 10 10.31 10.83 -10.64
C LEU A 10 9.31 9.77 -10.15
N GLY A 11 9.79 8.59 -9.76
CA GLY A 11 8.96 7.51 -9.24
C GLY A 11 8.18 7.91 -7.99
N LEU A 12 8.83 8.54 -7.02
CA LEU A 12 8.16 9.04 -5.81
C LEU A 12 7.14 10.12 -6.11
N ALA A 13 7.41 11.02 -7.06
CA ALA A 13 6.46 12.02 -7.50
C ALA A 13 5.24 11.39 -8.20
N VAL A 14 5.44 10.32 -8.97
CA VAL A 14 4.33 9.57 -9.58
C VAL A 14 3.52 8.82 -8.53
N ILE A 15 4.18 8.14 -7.60
CA ILE A 15 3.54 7.40 -6.50
C ILE A 15 2.69 8.36 -5.65
N SER A 16 3.17 9.57 -5.36
CA SER A 16 2.41 10.54 -4.55
C SER A 16 1.17 11.08 -5.25
N LEU A 17 1.10 11.02 -6.58
CA LEU A 17 -0.05 11.45 -7.37
C LEU A 17 -1.07 10.32 -7.62
N ILE A 18 -0.63 9.06 -7.64
CA ILE A 18 -1.46 7.90 -8.00
C ILE A 18 -2.08 7.22 -6.78
N VAL A 19 -1.38 7.17 -5.64
CA VAL A 19 -1.85 6.36 -4.52
C VAL A 19 -2.91 7.09 -3.71
N PHE A 20 -4.13 6.53 -3.73
CA PHE A 20 -5.25 6.94 -2.90
C PHE A 20 -5.48 5.86 -1.82
N GLY A 21 -5.33 6.19 -0.53
CA GLY A 21 -5.69 5.27 0.55
C GLY A 21 -4.79 5.30 1.78
N GLY A 22 -5.03 4.38 2.72
CA GLY A 22 -4.22 4.17 3.92
C GLY A 22 -2.92 3.41 3.66
N GLY A 23 -2.07 3.26 4.68
CA GLY A 23 -0.71 2.69 4.58
C GLY A 23 -0.60 1.33 3.87
N GLN A 24 -1.63 0.49 3.94
CA GLN A 24 -1.65 -0.84 3.32
C GLN A 24 -1.57 -0.82 1.79
N VAL A 25 -2.08 0.23 1.13
CA VAL A 25 -2.01 0.34 -0.33
C VAL A 25 -0.60 0.74 -0.79
N PHE A 26 0.17 1.41 0.07
CA PHE A 26 1.52 1.84 -0.26
C PHE A 26 2.54 0.71 -0.23
N MET A 27 2.34 -0.33 0.58
CA MET A 27 3.29 -1.45 0.66
C MET A 27 3.54 -2.14 -0.69
N PRO A 28 2.54 -2.62 -1.44
CA PRO A 28 2.80 -3.27 -2.73
C PRO A 28 3.41 -2.30 -3.76
N VAL A 29 3.02 -1.02 -3.72
CA VAL A 29 3.56 0.00 -4.64
C VAL A 29 5.03 0.28 -4.37
N PHE A 30 5.41 0.45 -3.09
CA PHE A 30 6.81 0.65 -2.72
C PHE A 30 7.65 -0.62 -2.86
N ASN A 31 7.09 -1.80 -2.61
CA ASN A 31 7.75 -3.07 -2.87
C ASN A 31 8.10 -3.21 -4.35
N TRP A 32 7.12 -3.00 -5.22
CA TRP A 32 7.34 -2.98 -6.67
C TRP A 32 8.40 -1.92 -7.05
N PHE A 33 8.25 -0.70 -6.55
CA PHE A 33 9.17 0.40 -6.86
C PHE A 33 10.62 0.08 -6.45
N TRP A 34 10.84 -0.43 -5.24
CA TRP A 34 12.18 -0.79 -4.77
C TRP A 34 12.77 -1.98 -5.53
N LEU A 35 11.96 -2.98 -5.88
CA LEU A 35 12.42 -4.08 -6.74
C LEU A 35 12.83 -3.59 -8.14
N GLN A 36 12.10 -2.62 -8.72
CA GLN A 36 12.48 -1.98 -9.98
C GLN A 36 13.77 -1.15 -9.85
N LEU A 37 13.98 -0.47 -8.71
CA LEU A 37 15.26 0.16 -8.42
C LEU A 37 16.37 -0.88 -8.22
N GLY A 38 16.04 -2.08 -7.74
CA GLY A 38 16.96 -3.21 -7.61
C GLY A 38 17.53 -3.65 -8.95
N GLU A 39 16.69 -3.72 -9.99
CA GLU A 39 17.14 -3.98 -11.37
C GLU A 39 18.12 -2.90 -11.90
N LEU A 40 18.13 -1.71 -11.28
CA LEU A 40 19.01 -0.58 -11.62
C LEU A 40 20.23 -0.46 -10.69
N GLY A 41 20.47 -1.45 -9.83
CA GLY A 41 21.63 -1.54 -8.94
C GLY A 41 21.40 -1.05 -7.52
N LEU A 42 20.16 -0.95 -7.05
CA LEU A 42 19.86 -0.84 -5.61
C LEU A 42 20.01 -2.22 -4.96
N GLU A 43 20.90 -2.34 -3.98
CA GLU A 43 21.02 -3.58 -3.21
C GLU A 43 19.91 -3.61 -2.16
N ILE A 44 18.80 -4.28 -2.49
CA ILE A 44 17.67 -4.50 -1.58
C ILE A 44 17.06 -5.87 -1.82
N ASP A 45 16.82 -6.61 -0.74
CA ASP A 45 16.15 -7.90 -0.79
C ASP A 45 14.75 -7.85 -0.15
N GLN A 46 13.98 -8.93 -0.31
CA GLN A 46 12.63 -8.99 0.20
C GLN A 46 12.57 -9.00 1.74
N GLU A 47 13.60 -9.52 2.40
CA GLU A 47 13.68 -9.55 3.87
C GLU A 47 13.79 -8.13 4.43
N GLN A 48 14.71 -7.33 3.88
CA GLN A 48 14.92 -5.95 4.23
C GLN A 48 13.65 -5.10 3.97
N ILE A 49 12.97 -5.33 2.84
CA ILE A 49 11.69 -4.67 2.56
C ILE A 49 10.65 -4.99 3.63
N ASN A 50 10.53 -6.26 4.01
CA ASN A 50 9.58 -6.70 5.04
C ASN A 50 9.91 -6.09 6.42
N GLN A 51 11.19 -6.00 6.77
CA GLN A 51 11.65 -5.35 8.00
C GLN A 51 11.30 -3.86 8.00
N ILE A 52 11.56 -3.16 6.88
CA ILE A 52 11.23 -1.73 6.73
C ILE A 52 9.73 -1.52 6.88
N PHE A 53 8.90 -2.33 6.22
CA PHE A 53 7.45 -2.24 6.38
C PHE A 53 7.01 -2.50 7.81
N THR A 54 7.60 -3.48 8.50
CA THR A 54 7.26 -3.78 9.90
C THR A 54 7.55 -2.59 10.81
N VAL A 55 8.75 -2.01 10.73
CA VAL A 55 9.15 -0.86 11.56
C VAL A 55 8.35 0.39 11.19
N ALA A 56 8.17 0.66 9.90
CA ALA A 56 7.43 1.83 9.44
C ALA A 56 5.94 1.74 9.81
N ASN A 57 5.32 0.55 9.88
CA ASN A 57 3.94 0.43 10.36
C ASN A 57 3.81 0.49 11.88
N SER A 58 4.84 0.04 12.61
CA SER A 58 4.83 0.00 14.07
C SER A 58 5.07 1.37 14.71
N THR A 59 5.61 2.32 13.94
CA THR A 59 5.89 3.69 14.40
C THR A 59 4.72 4.63 14.08
N PRO A 60 4.44 5.65 14.91
CA PRO A 60 3.45 6.69 14.57
C PRO A 60 3.78 7.45 13.28
N GLY A 61 2.79 8.14 12.71
CA GLY A 61 2.95 9.02 11.55
C GLY A 61 2.53 8.41 10.21
N VAL A 62 2.60 9.22 9.14
CA VAL A 62 2.13 8.84 7.81
C VAL A 62 3.09 7.83 7.17
N PHE A 63 2.60 6.62 6.94
CA PHE A 63 3.40 5.48 6.47
C PHE A 63 4.15 5.76 5.16
N SER A 64 3.49 6.33 4.15
CA SER A 64 4.09 6.60 2.83
C SER A 64 5.23 7.62 2.86
N ILE A 65 5.14 8.64 3.73
CA ILE A 65 6.20 9.61 3.91
C ILE A 65 7.44 8.94 4.51
N LYS A 66 7.24 8.00 5.45
CA LYS A 66 8.35 7.21 6.01
C LYS A 66 9.03 6.35 4.96
N LEU A 67 8.28 5.69 4.08
CA LEU A 67 8.86 4.90 2.98
C LEU A 67 9.63 5.78 1.98
N ALA A 68 9.09 6.96 1.63
CA ALA A 68 9.80 7.92 0.79
C ALA A 68 11.12 8.38 1.41
N ALA A 69 11.13 8.66 2.72
CA ALA A 69 12.35 9.00 3.45
C ALA A 69 13.34 7.81 3.49
N VAL A 70 12.89 6.61 3.86
CA VAL A 70 13.74 5.41 3.93
C VAL A 70 14.39 5.08 2.58
N THR A 71 13.71 5.37 1.46
CA THR A 71 14.29 5.24 0.12
C THR A 71 15.61 6.01 -0.02
N GLY A 72 15.78 7.13 0.69
CA GLY A 72 17.00 7.92 0.69
C GLY A 72 18.16 7.22 1.38
N PHE A 73 17.89 6.58 2.51
CA PHE A 73 18.85 5.74 3.20
C PHE A 73 19.21 4.49 2.39
N LEU A 74 18.22 3.84 1.77
CA LEU A 74 18.45 2.67 0.92
C LEU A 74 19.41 2.97 -0.24
N ILE A 75 19.17 4.06 -0.97
CA ILE A 75 20.03 4.42 -2.12
C ILE A 75 21.45 4.83 -1.69
N ALA A 76 21.60 5.32 -0.47
CA ALA A 76 22.90 5.72 0.09
C ALA A 76 23.58 4.61 0.89
N ASP A 77 23.06 3.38 0.87
CA ASP A 77 23.53 2.27 1.69
C ASP A 77 23.69 2.64 3.18
N PHE A 78 22.67 3.31 3.72
CA PHE A 78 22.61 3.83 5.10
C PHE A 78 23.76 4.77 5.51
N GLY A 79 24.53 5.29 4.55
CA GLY A 79 25.59 6.25 4.77
C GLY A 79 25.11 7.68 5.07
N VAL A 80 26.05 8.59 5.29
CA VAL A 80 25.76 10.01 5.63
C VAL A 80 24.97 10.73 4.53
N LEU A 81 25.23 10.40 3.26
CA LEU A 81 24.46 10.92 2.11
C LEU A 81 22.97 10.53 2.19
N GLY A 82 22.65 9.45 2.90
CA GLY A 82 21.29 8.99 3.11
C GLY A 82 20.41 10.01 3.80
N TRP A 83 20.95 10.78 4.76
CA TRP A 83 20.19 11.86 5.41
C TRP A 83 19.75 12.93 4.42
N PHE A 84 20.65 13.35 3.54
CA PHE A 84 20.37 14.36 2.53
C PHE A 84 19.39 13.85 1.47
N LEU A 85 19.62 12.63 0.96
CA LEU A 85 18.71 12.00 -0.01
C LEU A 85 17.33 11.73 0.58
N SER A 86 17.25 11.36 1.86
CA SER A 86 15.97 11.15 2.56
C SER A 86 15.14 12.43 2.59
N PHE A 87 15.77 13.57 2.85
CA PHE A 87 15.10 14.86 2.80
C PHE A 87 14.62 15.21 1.38
N ILE A 88 15.48 15.02 0.36
CA ILE A 88 15.12 15.27 -1.04
C ILE A 88 13.94 14.39 -1.47
N PHE A 89 13.99 13.10 -1.17
CA PHE A 89 12.96 12.14 -1.57
C PHE A 89 11.65 12.35 -0.82
N LEU A 90 11.73 12.75 0.45
CA LEU A 90 10.56 13.21 1.19
C LEU A 90 9.91 14.43 0.50
N MET A 91 10.70 15.40 0.05
CA MET A 91 10.18 16.56 -0.69
C MET A 91 9.63 16.18 -2.07
N ALA A 92 10.31 15.30 -2.79
CA ALA A 92 9.85 14.77 -4.08
C ALA A 92 8.52 14.03 -3.95
N PHE A 93 8.26 13.38 -2.82
CA PHE A 93 7.00 12.73 -2.53
C PHE A 93 5.90 13.75 -2.13
N ILE A 94 6.20 14.68 -1.22
CA ILE A 94 5.19 15.57 -0.64
C ILE A 94 4.78 16.71 -1.59
N LEU A 95 5.73 17.34 -2.27
CA LEU A 95 5.47 18.56 -3.06
C LEU A 95 4.45 18.33 -4.19
N PRO A 96 4.53 17.28 -5.01
CA PRO A 96 3.55 17.06 -6.08
C PRO A 96 2.11 16.95 -5.56
N ALA A 97 1.92 16.27 -4.43
CA ALA A 97 0.60 16.17 -3.78
C ALA A 97 0.11 17.53 -3.28
N ILE A 98 0.96 18.31 -2.62
CA ILE A 98 0.61 19.68 -2.18
C ILE A 98 0.24 20.56 -3.38
N PHE A 99 1.05 20.55 -4.45
CA PHE A 99 0.77 21.33 -5.64
C PHE A 99 -0.56 20.94 -6.27
N LEU A 100 -0.86 19.65 -6.37
CA LEU A 100 -2.13 19.17 -6.90
C LEU A 100 -3.32 19.67 -6.07
N VAL A 101 -3.23 19.60 -4.73
CA VAL A 101 -4.27 20.12 -3.83
C VAL A 101 -4.45 21.63 -4.01
N VAL A 102 -3.36 22.40 -4.05
CA VAL A 102 -3.42 23.86 -4.21
C VAL A 102 -4.02 24.25 -5.57
N ILE A 103 -3.59 23.59 -6.65
CA ILE A 103 -4.13 23.81 -8.00
C ILE A 103 -5.61 23.48 -8.03
N TRP A 104 -6.00 22.35 -7.44
CA TRP A 104 -7.39 21.91 -7.37
C TRP A 104 -8.28 22.90 -6.61
N LEU A 105 -7.86 23.35 -5.42
CA LEU A 105 -8.59 24.33 -4.63
C LEU A 105 -8.74 25.67 -5.38
N LYS A 106 -7.68 26.13 -6.06
CA LYS A 106 -7.75 27.33 -6.91
C LYS A 106 -8.72 27.15 -8.08
N ALA A 107 -8.73 25.98 -8.72
CA ALA A 107 -9.65 25.67 -9.82
C ALA A 107 -11.10 25.64 -9.34
N LEU A 108 -11.37 25.00 -8.18
CA LEU A 108 -12.70 24.96 -7.57
C LEU A 108 -13.23 26.35 -7.22
N ASN A 109 -12.41 27.21 -6.62
CA ASN A 109 -12.81 28.57 -6.25
C ASN A 109 -13.19 29.40 -7.49
N ARG A 110 -12.46 29.26 -8.61
CA ARG A 110 -12.79 29.92 -9.88
C ARG A 110 -14.08 29.40 -10.51
N VAL A 111 -14.34 28.10 -10.40
CA VAL A 111 -15.55 27.45 -10.94
C VAL A 111 -16.77 27.79 -10.10
N SER A 112 -16.64 27.86 -8.78
CA SER A 112 -17.72 28.24 -7.85
C SER A 112 -18.25 29.65 -8.12
N GLN A 113 -17.41 30.56 -8.62
CA GLN A 113 -17.81 31.94 -8.95
C GLN A 113 -18.52 32.09 -10.31
N LYS A 114 -18.46 31.10 -11.22
CA LYS A 114 -18.94 31.20 -12.62
C LYS A 114 -20.11 30.26 -12.97
N ASN A 115 -21.04 30.00 -12.05
CA ASN A 115 -22.10 28.97 -12.19
C ASN A 115 -21.52 27.53 -12.26
N GLY A 116 -20.96 27.09 -11.14
CA GLY A 116 -20.16 25.87 -10.97
C GLY A 116 -20.84 24.50 -11.19
N SER A 117 -22.03 24.42 -11.79
CA SER A 117 -22.75 23.15 -11.90
C SER A 117 -22.18 22.21 -12.97
N ASN A 118 -21.63 22.73 -14.08
CA ASN A 118 -21.23 21.88 -15.21
C ASN A 118 -19.89 21.17 -15.03
N PHE A 119 -18.89 21.81 -14.39
CA PHE A 119 -17.58 21.18 -14.18
C PHE A 119 -17.63 20.07 -13.12
N ILE A 120 -18.36 20.30 -12.02
CA ILE A 120 -18.55 19.28 -10.97
C ILE A 120 -19.33 18.08 -11.52
N LYS A 121 -20.39 18.31 -12.32
CA LYS A 121 -21.12 17.22 -13.00
C LYS A 121 -20.24 16.43 -13.97
N LYS A 122 -19.33 17.09 -14.71
CA LYS A 122 -18.36 16.40 -15.58
C LYS A 122 -17.32 15.61 -14.80
N ALA A 123 -16.85 16.12 -13.66
CA ALA A 123 -15.93 15.37 -12.79
C ALA A 123 -16.58 14.10 -12.22
N GLN A 124 -17.91 14.10 -12.02
CA GLN A 124 -18.65 12.90 -11.59
C GLN A 124 -18.62 11.75 -12.61
N ILE A 125 -18.35 12.02 -13.89
CA ILE A 125 -18.21 11.00 -14.94
C ILE A 125 -17.01 10.08 -14.66
N PHE A 126 -15.99 10.55 -13.96
CA PHE A 126 -14.82 9.75 -13.60
C PHE A 126 -15.02 8.88 -12.36
N ARG A 127 -16.11 9.08 -11.59
CA ARG A 127 -16.36 8.30 -10.36
C ARG A 127 -16.42 6.79 -10.60
N PRO A 128 -17.09 6.25 -11.63
CA PRO A 128 -17.10 4.81 -11.89
C PRO A 128 -15.70 4.25 -12.16
N ALA A 129 -14.86 4.99 -12.89
CA ALA A 129 -13.48 4.58 -13.16
C ALA A 129 -12.65 4.54 -11.86
N ILE A 130 -12.78 5.56 -11.00
CA ILE A 130 -12.11 5.60 -9.69
C ILE A 130 -12.58 4.44 -8.79
N ILE A 131 -13.90 4.18 -8.75
CA ILE A 131 -14.47 3.05 -8.00
C ILE A 131 -13.92 1.73 -8.54
N GLY A 132 -13.82 1.56 -9.86
CA GLY A 132 -13.23 0.38 -10.49
C GLY A 132 -11.79 0.14 -10.07
N ILE A 133 -10.96 1.19 -10.06
CA ILE A 133 -9.56 1.11 -9.60
C ILE A 133 -9.48 0.70 -8.12
N ILE A 134 -10.29 1.33 -7.26
CA ILE A 134 -10.32 1.02 -5.82
C ILE A 134 -10.76 -0.43 -5.59
N LEU A 135 -11.80 -0.88 -6.29
CA LEU A 135 -12.28 -2.27 -6.18
C LEU A 135 -11.25 -3.27 -6.69
N ALA A 136 -10.58 -2.99 -7.81
CA ALA A 136 -9.52 -3.84 -8.34
C ALA A 136 -8.36 -3.99 -7.36
N LEU A 137 -7.91 -2.89 -6.75
CA LEU A 137 -6.87 -2.91 -5.72
C LEU A 137 -7.31 -3.67 -4.47
N ALA A 138 -8.53 -3.43 -3.99
CA ALA A 138 -9.07 -4.14 -2.82
C ALA A 138 -9.16 -5.65 -3.09
N PHE A 139 -9.61 -6.04 -4.28
CA PHE A 139 -9.70 -7.45 -4.70
C PHE A 139 -8.32 -8.10 -4.84
N GLN A 140 -7.36 -7.41 -5.47
CA GLN A 140 -5.99 -7.90 -5.61
C GLN A 140 -5.33 -8.10 -4.23
N LEU A 141 -5.50 -7.15 -3.30
CA LEU A 141 -4.99 -7.27 -1.94
C LEU A 141 -5.66 -8.43 -1.21
N PHE A 142 -6.98 -8.56 -1.32
CA PHE A 142 -7.72 -9.64 -0.68
C PHE A 142 -7.26 -11.01 -1.18
N ILE A 143 -7.14 -11.23 -2.49
CA ILE A 143 -6.64 -12.50 -3.04
C ILE A 143 -5.22 -12.80 -2.53
N ASN A 144 -4.31 -11.81 -2.58
CA ASN A 144 -2.93 -12.02 -2.15
C ASN A 144 -2.81 -12.34 -0.65
N LEU A 145 -3.76 -11.89 0.18
CA LEU A 145 -3.82 -12.20 1.62
C LEU A 145 -4.43 -13.58 1.90
N VAL A 146 -5.46 -13.97 1.14
CA VAL A 146 -6.18 -15.25 1.34
C VAL A 146 -5.42 -16.42 0.72
N LEU A 147 -4.93 -16.25 -0.51
CA LEU A 147 -4.16 -17.25 -1.24
C LEU A 147 -2.67 -17.05 -0.98
N VAL A 148 -2.22 -17.34 0.24
CA VAL A 148 -0.82 -17.14 0.65
C VAL A 148 0.16 -17.87 -0.28
N ASN A 149 -0.24 -19.02 -0.81
CA ASN A 149 0.54 -19.86 -1.73
C ASN A 149 0.66 -19.31 -3.15
N TYR A 150 -0.08 -18.26 -3.48
CA TYR A 150 -0.10 -17.69 -4.81
C TYR A 150 0.18 -16.18 -4.79
N ALA A 151 0.92 -15.70 -5.76
CA ALA A 151 0.99 -14.30 -6.15
C ALA A 151 -0.09 -14.07 -7.20
N PHE A 152 -1.05 -13.21 -6.89
CA PHE A 152 -2.03 -12.75 -7.86
C PHE A 152 -1.61 -11.39 -8.43
N ASN A 153 -1.58 -11.30 -9.75
CA ASN A 153 -1.22 -10.09 -10.50
C ASN A 153 0.16 -9.55 -10.10
N SER A 154 1.19 -10.39 -10.29
CA SER A 154 2.59 -10.07 -10.03
C SER A 154 3.33 -9.76 -11.34
N ASN A 155 4.53 -9.17 -11.25
CA ASN A 155 5.37 -8.89 -12.43
C ASN A 155 5.69 -10.15 -13.25
N ASN A 156 5.73 -11.32 -12.61
CA ASN A 156 6.08 -12.60 -13.23
C ASN A 156 4.85 -13.38 -13.75
N GLY A 157 3.65 -12.82 -13.64
CA GLY A 157 2.43 -13.42 -14.15
C GLY A 157 1.21 -13.21 -13.25
N TYR A 158 0.04 -13.57 -13.80
CA TYR A 158 -1.26 -13.42 -13.12
C TYR A 158 -1.46 -14.38 -11.94
N PHE A 159 -0.93 -15.60 -12.04
CA PHE A 159 -0.91 -16.59 -10.95
C PHE A 159 0.46 -17.24 -10.91
N VAL A 160 1.22 -16.98 -9.84
CA VAL A 160 2.55 -17.53 -9.62
C VAL A 160 2.57 -18.21 -8.27
N THR A 161 3.11 -19.42 -8.17
CA THR A 161 3.27 -20.11 -6.88
C THR A 161 4.35 -19.43 -6.05
N LYS A 162 4.05 -19.18 -4.77
CA LYS A 162 5.00 -18.69 -3.78
C LYS A 162 5.50 -19.85 -2.93
N GLU A 163 6.76 -19.80 -2.51
CA GLU A 163 7.21 -20.62 -1.39
C GLU A 163 6.55 -20.07 -0.12
N VAL A 164 5.85 -20.94 0.59
CA VAL A 164 5.14 -20.58 1.82
C VAL A 164 5.68 -21.43 2.95
N SER A 165 5.67 -20.87 4.16
CA SER A 165 6.06 -21.61 5.34
C SER A 165 5.24 -22.89 5.48
N ASP A 166 5.90 -23.97 5.93
CA ASP A 166 5.26 -25.27 6.18
C ASP A 166 4.07 -25.15 7.14
N PHE A 167 4.00 -24.06 7.91
CA PHE A 167 2.90 -23.75 8.81
C PHE A 167 1.54 -23.64 8.11
N ILE A 168 1.45 -22.96 6.96
CA ILE A 168 0.19 -22.78 6.20
C ILE A 168 0.11 -23.83 5.09
N SER A 169 0.25 -25.10 5.47
CA SER A 169 0.14 -26.24 4.55
C SER A 169 -0.98 -27.20 4.99
N GLY A 170 -1.41 -28.09 4.08
CA GLY A 170 -2.40 -29.13 4.35
C GLY A 170 -3.76 -28.59 4.80
N TRP A 171 -4.27 -29.08 5.94
CA TRP A 171 -5.59 -28.70 6.46
C TRP A 171 -5.64 -27.24 6.95
N ARG A 172 -4.53 -26.71 7.45
CA ARG A 172 -4.44 -25.32 7.95
C ARG A 172 -4.69 -24.29 6.86
N LEU A 173 -4.25 -24.57 5.63
CA LEU A 173 -4.50 -23.71 4.48
C LEU A 173 -6.01 -23.55 4.21
N TRP A 174 -6.75 -24.65 4.20
CA TRP A 174 -8.20 -24.62 3.96
C TRP A 174 -8.95 -23.91 5.08
N VAL A 175 -8.56 -24.14 6.33
CA VAL A 175 -9.11 -23.42 7.48
C VAL A 175 -8.82 -21.93 7.38
N PHE A 176 -7.59 -21.54 7.00
CA PHE A 176 -7.21 -20.16 6.80
C PHE A 176 -8.05 -19.47 5.71
N ILE A 177 -8.21 -20.11 4.55
CA ILE A 177 -9.00 -19.56 3.44
C ILE A 177 -10.46 -19.34 3.85
N LEU A 178 -11.08 -20.36 4.46
CA LEU A 178 -12.47 -20.26 4.93
C LEU A 178 -12.60 -19.19 6.02
N PHE A 179 -11.68 -19.20 7.00
CA PHE A 179 -11.66 -18.20 8.07
C PHE A 179 -11.55 -16.79 7.50
N ALA A 180 -10.61 -16.54 6.57
CA ALA A 180 -10.41 -15.21 6.01
C ALA A 180 -11.67 -14.70 5.29
N ILE A 181 -12.33 -15.53 4.47
CA ILE A 181 -13.57 -15.16 3.77
C ILE A 181 -14.70 -14.86 4.77
N PHE A 182 -15.00 -15.80 5.67
CA PHE A 182 -16.09 -15.63 6.64
C PHE A 182 -15.83 -14.47 7.61
N TRP A 183 -14.59 -14.32 8.05
CA TRP A 183 -14.20 -13.26 8.96
C TRP A 183 -14.29 -11.90 8.28
N SER A 184 -13.85 -11.75 7.02
CA SER A 184 -14.01 -10.48 6.29
C SER A 184 -15.48 -10.07 6.13
N ILE A 185 -16.38 -11.01 5.82
CA ILE A 185 -17.83 -10.73 5.75
C ILE A 185 -18.36 -10.31 7.13
N THR A 186 -17.97 -11.04 8.18
CA THR A 186 -18.40 -10.75 9.56
C THR A 186 -17.93 -9.37 10.01
N VAL A 187 -16.65 -9.04 9.80
CA VAL A 187 -16.07 -7.73 10.08
C VAL A 187 -16.81 -6.63 9.33
N PHE A 188 -17.12 -6.83 8.05
CA PHE A 188 -17.87 -5.87 7.26
C PHE A 188 -19.26 -5.59 7.85
N ILE A 189 -20.00 -6.64 8.22
CA ILE A 189 -21.33 -6.50 8.85
C ILE A 189 -21.23 -5.80 10.21
N LEU A 190 -20.27 -6.20 11.06
CA LEU A 190 -20.07 -5.60 12.39
C LEU A 190 -19.63 -4.13 12.31
N TYR A 191 -18.81 -3.79 11.31
CA TYR A 191 -18.41 -2.42 11.02
C TYR A 191 -19.61 -1.56 10.60
N LEU A 192 -20.49 -2.06 9.73
CA LEU A 192 -21.73 -1.36 9.36
C LEU A 192 -22.66 -1.15 10.57
N ARG A 193 -22.61 -2.06 11.55
CA ARG A 193 -23.30 -1.93 12.84
C ARG A 193 -22.58 -1.03 13.85
N LYS A 194 -21.49 -0.37 13.46
CA LYS A 194 -20.68 0.54 14.29
C LYS A 194 -20.12 -0.10 15.56
N VAL A 195 -19.86 -1.41 15.53
CA VAL A 195 -19.16 -2.09 16.62
C VAL A 195 -17.73 -1.55 16.70
N ASN A 196 -17.18 -1.44 17.91
CA ASN A 196 -15.83 -0.94 18.13
C ASN A 196 -14.80 -1.80 17.37
N VAL A 197 -14.07 -1.17 16.44
CA VAL A 197 -13.05 -1.82 15.58
C VAL A 197 -11.98 -2.52 16.41
N PHE A 198 -11.59 -1.95 17.55
CA PHE A 198 -10.59 -2.55 18.44
C PHE A 198 -11.07 -3.92 18.97
N LEU A 199 -12.34 -4.01 19.36
CA LEU A 199 -12.95 -5.24 19.84
C LEU A 199 -13.04 -6.29 18.73
N ILE A 200 -13.43 -5.86 17.52
CA ILE A 200 -13.45 -6.73 16.33
C ILE A 200 -12.05 -7.32 16.10
N ILE A 201 -10.99 -6.50 16.14
CA ILE A 201 -9.61 -6.97 15.94
C ILE A 201 -9.22 -8.02 16.99
N ILE A 202 -9.49 -7.77 18.28
CA ILE A 202 -9.15 -8.71 19.35
C ILE A 202 -9.87 -10.06 19.14
N ILE A 203 -11.19 -10.04 18.89
CA ILE A 203 -11.95 -11.27 18.63
C ILE A 203 -11.38 -12.00 17.42
N GLY A 204 -11.04 -11.28 16.34
CA GLY A 204 -10.47 -11.87 15.13
C GLY A 204 -9.15 -12.59 15.40
N ILE A 205 -8.25 -11.95 16.15
CA ILE A 205 -6.98 -12.56 16.55
C ILE A 205 -7.22 -13.80 17.40
N SER A 206 -8.10 -13.73 18.40
CA SER A 206 -8.42 -14.88 19.26
C SER A 206 -9.00 -16.05 18.47
N LEU A 207 -9.97 -15.79 17.57
CA LEU A 207 -10.57 -16.83 16.73
C LEU A 207 -9.56 -17.42 15.74
N ALA A 208 -8.68 -16.59 15.16
CA ALA A 208 -7.62 -17.07 14.27
C ALA A 208 -6.65 -18.01 15.00
N LEU A 209 -6.22 -17.66 16.22
CA LEU A 209 -5.36 -18.51 17.05
C LEU A 209 -6.04 -19.85 17.38
N ILE A 210 -7.32 -19.84 17.74
CA ILE A 210 -8.09 -21.05 18.03
C ILE A 210 -8.26 -21.93 16.78
N SER A 211 -8.50 -21.31 15.62
CA SER A 211 -8.78 -22.03 14.38
C SER A 211 -7.52 -22.63 13.76
N LEU A 212 -6.40 -21.90 13.78
CA LEU A 212 -5.14 -22.31 13.17
C LEU A 212 -4.27 -23.17 14.08
N GLN A 213 -4.50 -23.12 15.40
CA GLN A 213 -3.82 -23.92 16.41
C GLN A 213 -2.29 -23.91 16.23
N PRO A 214 -1.62 -22.74 16.39
CA PRO A 214 -0.18 -22.62 16.14
C PRO A 214 0.71 -23.42 17.11
N TRP A 215 0.15 -23.94 18.20
CA TRP A 215 0.85 -24.74 19.20
C TRP A 215 0.91 -26.24 18.88
N LEU A 216 0.28 -26.68 17.79
CA LEU A 216 0.38 -28.07 17.27
C LEU A 216 1.50 -28.18 16.23
#